data_AF-A0A2E2U4H4-F1
#
_entry.id   AF-A0A2E2U4H4-F1
#
_cell.length_a   1.000
_cell.length_b   1.000
_cell.length_c   1.000
_cell.angle_alpha   90.00
_cell.angle_beta   90.00
_cell.angle_gamma   90.00
#
_symmetry.space_group_name_H-M   'P 1'
#
loop_
_entity.id
_entity.type
_entity.pdbx_description
1 polymer ?
#
loop_
_entity_poly.entity_id
_entity_poly.type
_entity_poly.pdbx_seq_one_letter_code
_entity_poly.pdbx_strand_id
1 'polypeptide(L)' 'MFKIYRKIFMNIEFKHKKSLGQNFLTNRKILKKISSLKDFKNQEIVEVGPGKGYLTEFIIKKKTIKTYTY' A
#
# COMPACT_ATOMS: atom_id res chain seq x y z
N MET A 1 3.91 -22.84 -17.04
CA MET A 1 2.56 -22.79 -16.43
C MET A 1 2.42 -21.65 -15.41
N PHE A 2 3.17 -21.62 -14.30
CA PHE A 2 3.11 -20.55 -13.26
C PHE A 2 3.27 -19.11 -13.79
N LYS A 3 4.18 -18.91 -14.75
CA LYS A 3 4.47 -17.59 -15.35
C LYS A 3 3.31 -17.01 -16.17
N ILE A 4 2.46 -17.88 -16.74
CA ILE A 4 1.30 -17.50 -17.56
C ILE A 4 0.16 -17.03 -16.67
N TYR A 5 -0.20 -17.80 -15.64
CA TYR A 5 -1.22 -17.40 -14.66
C TYR A 5 -0.86 -16.08 -13.95
N ARG A 6 0.42 -15.88 -13.62
CA ARG A 6 0.89 -14.62 -13.03
C ARG A 6 0.66 -13.43 -13.96
N LYS A 7 0.91 -13.59 -15.26
CA LYS A 7 0.71 -12.51 -16.25
C LYS A 7 -0.78 -12.18 -16.45
N ILE A 8 -1.64 -13.21 -16.50
CA ILE A 8 -3.09 -13.03 -16.57
C ILE A 8 -3.61 -12.30 -15.33
N PHE A 9 -3.18 -12.72 -14.14
CA PHE A 9 -3.57 -12.10 -12.87
C PHE A 9 -3.09 -10.65 -12.75
N MET A 10 -1.86 -10.36 -13.20
CA MET A 10 -1.32 -8.97 -13.22
C MET A 10 -2.06 -8.03 -14.19
N ASN A 11 -2.78 -8.58 -15.17
CA ASN A 11 -3.58 -7.80 -16.12
C ASN A 11 -5.03 -7.55 -15.64
N ILE A 12 -5.41 -8.07 -14.47
CA ILE A 12 -6.72 -7.74 -13.88
C ILE A 12 -6.64 -6.32 -13.32
N GLU A 13 -7.35 -5.41 -13.96
CA GLU A 13 -7.41 -4.02 -13.53
C GLU A 13 -8.15 -3.90 -12.18
N PHE A 14 -7.50 -3.31 -11.18
CA PHE A 14 -8.12 -3.09 -9.87
C PHE A 14 -9.24 -2.06 -9.99
N LYS A 15 -10.49 -2.51 -9.79
CA LYS A 15 -11.67 -1.66 -9.78
C LYS A 15 -12.06 -1.26 -8.37
N HIS A 16 -12.19 0.05 -8.16
CA HIS A 16 -12.65 0.64 -6.91
C HIS A 16 -14.10 0.23 -6.61
N LYS A 17 -14.35 -0.27 -5.40
CA LYS A 17 -15.70 -0.59 -4.94
C LYS A 17 -16.16 0.47 -3.96
N LYS A 18 -16.87 1.49 -4.45
CA LYS A 18 -17.43 2.55 -3.60
C LYS A 18 -18.38 2.01 -2.52
N SER A 19 -19.10 0.93 -2.81
CA SER A 19 -19.96 0.25 -1.84
C SER A 19 -19.21 -0.31 -0.63
N LEU A 20 -17.89 -0.51 -0.73
CA LEU A 20 -17.04 -0.94 0.39
C LEU A 20 -16.41 0.25 1.14
N GLY A 21 -16.82 1.49 0.86
CA GLY A 21 -16.31 2.69 1.53
C GLY A 21 -14.86 3.07 1.18
N GLN A 22 -14.30 2.50 0.11
CA GLN A 22 -12.90 2.73 -0.28
C GLN A 22 -12.70 4.14 -0.83
N ASN A 23 -11.92 4.96 -0.11
CA ASN A 23 -11.44 6.28 -0.54
C ASN A 23 -9.91 6.27 -0.58
N PHE A 24 -9.32 6.57 -1.74
CA PHE A 24 -7.87 6.46 -1.92
C PHE A 24 -7.18 7.79 -1.68
N LEU A 25 -6.17 7.77 -0.80
CA LEU A 25 -5.26 8.88 -0.58
C LEU A 25 -4.30 9.01 -1.76
N THR A 26 -4.63 9.86 -2.74
CA THR A 26 -3.80 10.10 -3.94
C THR A 26 -2.85 11.29 -3.79
N ASN A 27 -3.09 12.17 -2.80
CA ASN A 27 -2.30 13.37 -2.61
C ASN A 27 -0.93 13.04 -1.99
N ARG A 28 0.13 13.18 -2.78
CA ARG A 28 1.51 12.90 -2.37
C ARG A 28 2.02 13.76 -1.22
N LYS A 29 1.57 15.02 -1.08
CA LYS A 29 1.99 15.88 0.04
C LYS A 29 1.43 15.34 1.36
N ILE A 30 0.17 14.89 1.35
CA ILE A 30 -0.48 14.28 2.52
C ILE A 30 0.20 12.95 2.86
N LEU A 31 0.43 12.08 1.87
CA LEU A 31 1.14 10.80 2.08
C LEU A 31 2.52 11.01 2.71
N LYS A 32 3.30 11.98 2.19
CA LYS A 32 4.61 12.32 2.75
C LYS A 32 4.50 12.85 4.18
N LYS A 33 3.47 13.66 4.49
CA LYS A 33 3.23 14.18 5.84
C LYS A 33 2.94 13.04 6.80
N ILE A 34 2.01 12.14 6.46
CA ILE A 34 1.65 10.96 7.26
C ILE A 34 2.88 10.07 7.49
N SER A 35 3.61 9.72 6.43
CA SER A 35 4.80 8.86 6.52
C SER A 35 5.98 9.51 7.27
N SER A 36 5.87 10.78 7.64
CA SER A 36 6.91 11.51 8.38
C SER A 36 6.46 11.86 9.80
N LEU A 37 5.25 11.49 10.22
CA LEU A 37 4.77 11.70 11.60
C LEU A 37 5.56 10.86 12.63
N LYS A 38 6.15 9.75 12.18
CA LYS A 38 6.94 8.84 13.01
C LYS A 38 8.13 8.32 12.21
N ASP A 39 9.24 8.02 12.89
CA ASP A 39 10.30 7.21 12.31
C ASP A 39 9.94 5.72 12.39
N PHE A 40 9.95 5.08 11.23
CA PHE A 40 9.54 3.69 11.02
C PHE A 40 10.74 2.73 10.89
N LYS A 41 11.96 3.26 11.03
CA LYS A 41 13.18 2.46 10.92
C LYS A 41 13.17 1.31 11.93
N ASN A 42 13.52 0.12 11.46
CA ASN A 42 13.60 -1.09 12.28
C ASN A 42 12.30 -1.43 13.04
N GLN A 43 11.14 -1.03 12.53
CA GLN A 43 9.84 -1.43 13.07
C GLN A 43 9.13 -2.42 12.16
N GLU A 44 8.31 -3.27 12.78
CA GLU A 44 7.27 -4.03 12.09
C GLU A 44 5.99 -3.20 12.04
N ILE A 45 5.33 -3.20 10.88
CA ILE A 45 4.15 -2.36 10.63
C ILE A 45 3.02 -3.22 10.11
N VAL A 46 1.82 -2.98 10.66
CA VAL A 46 0.56 -3.51 10.16
C VAL A 46 -0.24 -2.35 9.59
N GLU A 47 -0.49 -2.39 8.28
CA GLU A 47 -1.36 -1.43 7.59
C GLU A 47 -2.73 -2.07 7.34
N VAL A 48 -3.77 -1.47 7.89
CA VAL A 48 -5.16 -1.90 7.69
C VAL A 48 -5.77 -1.05 6.58
N GLY A 49 -6.34 -1.70 5.57
CA GLY A 49 -6.93 -1.01 4.42
C GLY A 49 -5.88 -0.31 3.55
N PRO A 50 -4.83 -1.00 3.07
CA PRO A 50 -3.77 -0.42 2.25
C PRO A 50 -4.30 0.17 0.93
N GLY A 51 -5.48 -0.28 0.50
CA GLY A 51 -6.09 0.11 -0.76
C GLY A 51 -5.15 -0.18 -1.93
N LYS A 52 -4.71 0.87 -2.64
CA LYS A 52 -3.76 0.77 -3.75
C LYS A 52 -2.29 0.72 -3.30
N GLY A 53 -2.02 0.77 -2.00
CA GLY A 53 -0.68 0.73 -1.42
C GLY A 53 0.08 2.05 -1.50
N TYR A 54 -0.61 3.17 -1.73
CA TYR A 54 0.06 4.47 -1.86
C TYR A 54 0.78 4.90 -0.58
N LEU A 55 0.21 4.61 0.60
CA LEU A 55 0.88 4.90 1.86
C LEU A 55 1.97 3.86 2.15
N THR A 56 1.69 2.58 1.88
CA THR A 56 2.66 1.47 1.95
C THR A 56 3.97 1.81 1.24
N GLU A 57 3.90 2.37 0.03
CA GLU A 57 5.08 2.73 -0.76
C GLU A 57 5.96 3.78 -0.05
N PHE A 58 5.35 4.75 0.62
CA PHE A 58 6.07 5.77 1.39
C PHE A 58 6.68 5.19 2.67
N ILE A 59 5.97 4.27 3.34
CA ILE A 59 6.41 3.63 4.58
C ILE A 59 7.61 2.71 4.32
N ILE A 60 7.55 1.84 3.30
CA ILE A 60 8.65 0.90 2.99
C ILE A 60 9.96 1.64 2.68
N LYS A 61 9.88 2.81 2.02
CA LYS A 61 11.05 3.66 1.74
C LYS A 61 11.74 4.18 3.02
N LYS A 62 11.11 4.07 4.19
CA LYS A 62 11.66 4.47 5.51
C LYS A 62 12.44 3.34 6.22
N LYS A 63 12.80 2.26 5.53
CA LYS A 63 13.64 1.16 6.06
C LYS A 63 13.02 0.42 7.26
N THR A 64 11.76 0.02 7.08
CA THR A 64 11.05 -0.89 8.00
C THR A 64 11.63 -2.30 7.95
N ILE A 65 11.45 -3.10 9.01
CA ILE A 65 11.84 -4.52 9.00
C ILE A 65 10.87 -5.32 8.12
N LYS A 66 9.58 -5.14 8.36
CA LYS A 66 8.52 -5.88 7.68
C LYS A 66 7.22 -5.09 7.70
N THR A 67 6.47 -5.16 6.61
CA THR A 67 5.13 -4.55 6.50
C THR A 67 4.13 -5.64 6.14
N TYR A 68 3.05 -5.72 6.92
CA TYR A 68 1.90 -6.58 6.67
C TYR A 68 0.72 -5.69 6.27
N THR A 69 -0.06 -6.14 5.30
CA THR A 69 -1.20 -5.39 4.78
C THR A 69 -2.45 -6.25 4.81
N TYR A 70 -3.56 -5.73 5.35
CA TYR A 70 -4.86 -6.42 5.45
C TYR A 70 -5.95 -5.68 4.69
#